data_AF-A0A9Q5HXD0-F1
#
_entry.id   AF-A0A9Q5HXD0-F1
#
_cell.length_a   1.000
_cell.length_b   1.000
_cell.length_c   1.000
_cell.angle_alpha   90.00
_cell.angle_beta   90.00
_cell.angle_gamma   90.00
#
_symmetry.space_group_name_H-M   'P 1'
#
loop_
_entity.id
_entity.type
_entity.pdbx_description
1 polymer ?
#
loop_
_entity_poly.entity_id
_entity_poly.type
_entity_poly.pdbx_seq_one_letter_code
_entity_poly.pdbx_strand_id
1 'polypeptide(L)'
;MLTLKGHLFSAFYIFSLAFLSRASPARRQTTTLKAAAGSRYFGAALAAGHLSNASDPDFALFAQEQFSGATPENEMKWDATEPSEGVFTFSQGDQVASFAVSNNMLLRGHTLVWHSQLPAWVSTLTGDDLLNAMNNHITTVMTHFQGQTFAWDVVNEAFNDDGTLGTSPFLTQLGSGYIETAFTTARAADPTAKLYINDFNTEGINAKSDALLETVQSLKASNLIDGVGFQSHFIVGEVPQDLQQNLQRFADAGVDVAITELDIRMTVPASEANLQQQATDYAFVINACQAVSRCVGITTWGIPDIYSWVPGTFPGQGAALLFDDNYNEKPAFSSTIDALSN
;
A
#
# COMPACT_ATOMS: atom_id res chain seq x y z
N MET A 1 87.73 -14.05 51.35
CA MET A 1 87.96 -14.86 50.13
C MET A 1 86.77 -14.63 49.21
N LEU A 2 87.03 -13.99 48.07
CA LEU A 2 86.23 -13.91 46.82
C LEU A 2 84.69 -14.03 46.84
N THR A 3 84.05 -12.94 46.37
CA THR A 3 83.00 -12.88 45.31
C THR A 3 81.78 -13.81 45.40
N LEU A 4 80.52 -13.36 45.26
CA LEU A 4 79.90 -12.81 44.05
C LEU A 4 78.52 -12.23 44.45
N LYS A 5 78.19 -10.99 44.03
CA LYS A 5 76.82 -10.45 44.13
C LYS A 5 76.03 -10.94 42.92
N GLY A 6 75.02 -11.78 43.14
CA GLY A 6 74.03 -12.15 42.12
C GLY A 6 72.77 -11.32 42.29
N HIS A 7 72.49 -10.43 41.34
CA HIS A 7 71.19 -9.75 41.23
C HIS A 7 70.23 -10.67 40.47
N LEU A 8 69.16 -11.13 41.11
CA LEU A 8 68.02 -11.75 40.42
C LEU A 8 67.21 -10.64 39.73
N PHE A 9 67.19 -10.64 38.40
CA PHE A 9 66.18 -9.94 37.61
C PHE A 9 64.96 -10.86 37.45
N SER A 10 63.83 -10.52 38.07
CA SER A 10 62.53 -11.11 37.73
C SER A 10 62.03 -10.48 36.43
N ALA A 11 62.02 -11.26 35.35
CA ALA A 11 61.35 -10.90 34.11
C ALA A 11 59.83 -11.05 34.28
N PHE A 12 59.10 -9.93 34.29
CA PHE A 12 57.64 -9.94 34.12
C PHE A 12 57.33 -10.19 32.64
N TYR A 13 56.78 -11.36 32.32
CA TYR A 13 56.12 -11.59 31.04
C TYR A 13 54.76 -10.87 31.05
N ILE A 14 54.66 -9.76 30.32
CA ILE A 14 53.36 -9.16 29.99
C ILE A 14 52.77 -10.01 28.85
N PHE A 15 51.78 -10.84 29.18
CA PHE A 15 50.91 -11.44 28.17
C PHE A 15 49.98 -10.35 27.65
N SER A 16 50.33 -9.76 26.50
CA SER A 16 49.39 -8.95 25.72
C SER A 16 48.32 -9.88 25.16
N LEU A 17 47.15 -9.94 25.80
CA LEU A 17 45.95 -10.49 25.17
C LEU A 17 45.60 -9.61 23.96
N ALA A 18 45.93 -10.09 22.77
CA ALA A 18 45.37 -9.55 21.54
C ALA A 18 43.87 -9.87 21.54
N PHE A 19 43.05 -8.88 21.91
CA PHE A 19 41.62 -8.91 21.59
C PHE A 19 41.49 -8.87 20.07
N LEU A 20 41.33 -10.05 19.45
CA LEU A 20 40.77 -10.16 18.12
C LEU A 20 39.32 -9.68 18.22
N SER A 21 39.08 -8.39 17.95
CA SER A 21 37.74 -7.91 17.66
C SER A 21 37.26 -8.69 16.43
N ARG A 22 36.30 -9.60 16.61
CA ARG A 22 35.47 -10.05 15.49
C ARG A 22 34.83 -8.78 14.94
N ALA A 23 35.32 -8.31 13.80
CA ALA A 23 34.57 -7.37 13.00
C ALA A 23 33.24 -8.06 12.72
N SER A 24 32.14 -7.52 13.25
CA SER A 24 30.82 -7.82 12.72
C SER A 24 30.90 -7.60 11.21
N PRO A 25 30.33 -8.49 10.39
CA PRO A 25 30.24 -8.20 8.96
C PRO A 25 29.57 -6.83 8.85
N ALA A 26 30.22 -5.89 8.16
CA ALA A 26 29.60 -4.61 7.87
C ALA A 26 28.25 -4.93 7.23
N ARG A 27 27.15 -4.56 7.90
CA ARG A 27 25.82 -4.59 7.29
C ARG A 27 26.02 -3.80 6.00
N ARG A 28 25.91 -4.47 4.84
CA ARG A 28 25.84 -3.78 3.54
C ARG A 28 24.85 -2.64 3.78
N GLN A 29 25.22 -1.42 3.43
CA GLN A 29 24.30 -0.29 3.54
C GLN A 29 23.19 -0.56 2.52
N THR A 30 22.20 -1.36 2.91
CA THR A 30 21.09 -1.76 2.06
C THR A 30 20.22 -0.52 1.91
N THR A 31 20.10 -0.05 0.67
CA THR A 31 19.18 1.04 0.33
C THR A 31 17.77 0.60 0.73
N THR A 32 17.04 1.43 1.47
CA THR A 32 15.65 1.16 1.83
C THR A 32 14.72 1.48 0.67
N LEU A 33 13.53 0.88 0.61
CA LEU A 33 12.56 1.12 -0.47
C LEU A 33 12.22 2.61 -0.62
N LYS A 34 11.96 3.30 0.50
CA LYS A 34 11.70 4.75 0.53
C LYS A 34 12.87 5.60 0.05
N ALA A 35 14.11 5.16 0.31
CA ALA A 35 15.28 5.89 -0.15
C ALA A 35 15.48 5.68 -1.67
N ALA A 36 15.28 4.47 -2.15
CA ALA A 36 15.37 4.14 -3.57
C ALA A 36 14.29 4.84 -4.41
N ALA A 37 13.07 5.01 -3.87
CA ALA A 37 11.96 5.65 -4.59
C ALA A 37 12.14 7.16 -4.86
N GLY A 38 13.09 7.81 -4.19
CA GLY A 38 13.45 9.21 -4.44
C GLY A 38 12.29 10.16 -4.16
N SER A 39 11.80 10.84 -5.21
CA SER A 39 10.70 11.81 -5.09
C SER A 39 9.31 11.17 -5.10
N ARG A 40 9.20 9.89 -5.49
CA ARG A 40 7.95 9.13 -5.40
C ARG A 40 7.88 8.47 -4.03
N TYR A 41 6.67 8.16 -3.56
CA TYR A 41 6.54 7.37 -2.34
C TYR A 41 6.66 5.87 -2.65
N PHE A 42 7.17 5.12 -1.69
CA PHE A 42 7.00 3.67 -1.61
C PHE A 42 6.30 3.35 -0.29
N GLY A 43 5.07 2.84 -0.36
CA GLY A 43 4.19 2.61 0.79
C GLY A 43 3.89 1.14 1.06
N ALA A 44 3.23 0.90 2.18
CA ALA A 44 2.65 -0.40 2.52
C ALA A 44 1.25 -0.23 3.10
N ALA A 45 0.40 -1.24 2.93
CA ALA A 45 -0.79 -1.42 3.74
C ALA A 45 -0.38 -1.77 5.18
N LEU A 46 -0.96 -1.09 6.17
CA LEU A 46 -0.66 -1.24 7.58
C LEU A 46 -1.95 -1.48 8.35
N ALA A 47 -1.99 -2.54 9.16
CA ALA A 47 -3.07 -2.76 10.12
C ALA A 47 -2.67 -2.27 11.52
N ALA A 48 -3.62 -1.62 12.21
CA ALA A 48 -3.47 -1.17 13.58
C ALA A 48 -3.12 -2.32 14.55
N GLY A 49 -3.69 -3.50 14.32
CA GLY A 49 -3.39 -4.71 15.08
C GLY A 49 -1.93 -5.16 14.97
N HIS A 50 -1.33 -5.06 13.77
CA HIS A 50 0.08 -5.41 13.55
C HIS A 50 1.02 -4.34 14.15
N LEU A 51 0.68 -3.06 13.99
CA LEU A 51 1.47 -1.95 14.58
C LEU A 51 1.56 -2.00 16.11
N SER A 52 0.57 -2.60 16.79
CA SER A 52 0.49 -2.72 18.24
C SER A 52 0.81 -4.11 18.78
N ASN A 53 1.23 -5.04 17.91
CA ASN A 53 1.48 -6.42 18.30
C ASN A 53 2.77 -6.55 19.12
N ALA A 54 2.64 -6.68 20.44
CA ALA A 54 3.80 -6.86 21.33
C ALA A 54 4.58 -8.16 21.08
N SER A 55 3.98 -9.15 20.40
CA SER A 55 4.66 -10.40 20.04
C SER A 55 5.44 -10.31 18.73
N ASP A 56 5.20 -9.25 17.94
CA ASP A 56 5.94 -8.93 16.72
C ASP A 56 6.24 -7.42 16.66
N PRO A 57 7.18 -6.94 17.48
CA PRO A 57 7.57 -5.53 17.45
C PRO A 57 8.30 -5.14 16.17
N ASP A 58 8.77 -6.12 15.37
CA ASP A 58 9.55 -5.87 14.17
C ASP A 58 8.70 -5.27 13.05
N PHE A 59 7.39 -5.55 13.02
CA PHE A 59 6.47 -5.00 12.02
C PHE A 59 6.54 -3.46 11.95
N ALA A 60 6.39 -2.79 13.10
CA ALA A 60 6.40 -1.32 13.16
C ALA A 60 7.79 -0.73 12.83
N LEU A 61 8.86 -1.41 13.25
CA LEU A 61 10.23 -1.01 12.93
C LEU A 61 10.53 -1.14 11.44
N PHE A 62 10.12 -2.25 10.82
CA PHE A 62 10.25 -2.47 9.38
C PHE A 62 9.44 -1.46 8.58
N ALA A 63 8.19 -1.20 8.99
CA ALA A 63 7.35 -0.18 8.38
C ALA A 63 8.07 1.19 8.36
N GLN A 64 8.61 1.60 9.51
CA GLN A 64 9.37 2.84 9.66
C GLN A 64 10.65 2.86 8.82
N GLU A 65 11.41 1.77 8.78
CA GLU A 65 12.70 1.70 8.07
C GLU A 65 12.50 1.78 6.55
N GLN A 66 11.53 1.03 6.03
CA GLN A 66 11.41 0.78 4.59
C GLN A 66 10.49 1.74 3.85
N PHE A 67 9.43 2.27 4.47
CA PHE A 67 8.34 2.92 3.73
C PHE A 67 8.21 4.42 4.01
N SER A 68 7.67 5.15 3.03
CA SER A 68 7.31 6.57 3.10
C SER A 68 5.84 6.83 2.79
N GLY A 69 5.03 5.78 2.67
CA GLY A 69 3.59 5.84 2.50
C GLY A 69 2.89 4.78 3.35
N ALA A 70 1.66 5.06 3.75
CA ALA A 70 0.83 4.16 4.54
C ALA A 70 -0.61 4.17 4.00
N THR A 71 -1.20 3.00 3.90
CA THR A 71 -2.64 2.83 3.68
C THR A 71 -3.19 1.98 4.84
N PRO A 72 -4.22 2.41 5.59
CA PRO A 72 -4.87 1.55 6.57
C PRO A 72 -5.51 0.36 5.85
N GLU A 73 -5.16 -0.86 6.24
CA GLU A 73 -5.57 -2.07 5.53
C GLU A 73 -7.09 -2.27 5.60
N ASN A 74 -7.68 -2.00 6.77
CA ASN A 74 -9.13 -2.17 7.01
C ASN A 74 -9.75 -1.05 7.85
N GLU A 75 -8.93 -0.29 8.58
CA GLU A 75 -9.36 0.58 9.68
C GLU A 75 -10.09 1.86 9.25
N MET A 76 -10.07 2.17 7.95
CA MET A 76 -10.79 3.30 7.36
C MET A 76 -11.93 2.87 6.41
N LYS A 77 -12.27 1.58 6.37
CA LYS A 77 -13.45 1.09 5.64
C LYS A 77 -14.73 1.46 6.38
N TRP A 78 -15.86 1.40 5.69
CA TRP A 78 -17.13 1.90 6.23
C TRP A 78 -17.56 1.13 7.48
N ASP A 79 -17.49 -0.21 7.49
CA ASP A 79 -17.84 -1.00 8.68
C ASP A 79 -16.94 -0.74 9.90
N ALA A 80 -15.68 -0.39 9.67
CA ALA A 80 -14.73 -0.03 10.72
C ALA A 80 -14.97 1.36 11.28
N THR A 81 -15.38 2.32 10.45
CA THR A 81 -15.51 3.74 10.83
C THR A 81 -16.92 4.13 11.25
N GLU A 82 -17.96 3.47 10.73
CA GLU A 82 -19.37 3.74 11.06
C GLU A 82 -20.17 2.42 11.17
N PRO A 83 -19.90 1.59 12.19
CA PRO A 83 -20.54 0.28 12.36
C PRO A 83 -22.05 0.35 12.59
N SER A 84 -22.59 1.51 12.96
CA SER A 84 -24.02 1.79 13.12
C SER A 84 -24.31 3.22 12.67
N GLU A 85 -25.51 3.46 12.12
CA GLU A 85 -25.89 4.76 11.55
C GLU A 85 -25.59 5.94 12.49
N GLY A 86 -24.73 6.85 12.04
CA GLY A 86 -24.34 8.04 12.80
C GLY A 86 -23.42 7.79 14.00
N VAL A 87 -23.02 6.54 14.26
CA VAL A 87 -22.10 6.17 15.35
C VAL A 87 -20.72 5.91 14.77
N PHE A 88 -19.90 6.95 14.73
CA PHE A 88 -18.54 6.87 14.22
C PHE A 88 -17.54 6.43 15.28
N THR A 89 -16.55 5.64 14.86
CA THR A 89 -15.36 5.32 15.64
C THR A 89 -14.12 5.44 14.77
N PHE A 90 -13.11 6.16 15.26
CA PHE A 90 -11.89 6.41 14.49
C PHE A 90 -10.64 5.84 15.15
N SER A 91 -10.75 5.16 16.31
CA SER A 91 -9.59 4.79 17.12
C SER A 91 -8.53 3.98 16.37
N GLN A 92 -8.96 3.02 15.54
CA GLN A 92 -8.05 2.18 14.77
C GLN A 92 -7.45 2.95 13.58
N GLY A 93 -8.25 3.75 12.88
CA GLY A 93 -7.78 4.62 11.79
C GLY A 93 -6.81 5.68 12.28
N ASP A 94 -7.09 6.29 13.44
CA ASP A 94 -6.24 7.26 14.14
C ASP A 94 -4.89 6.65 14.54
N GLN A 95 -4.86 5.37 14.90
CA GLN A 95 -3.61 4.67 15.22
C GLN A 95 -2.70 4.59 13.99
N VAL A 96 -3.23 4.19 12.83
CA VAL A 96 -2.46 4.13 11.58
C VAL A 96 -2.07 5.54 11.12
N ALA A 97 -3.00 6.50 11.18
CA ALA A 97 -2.74 7.90 10.83
C ALA A 97 -1.64 8.52 11.71
N SER A 98 -1.70 8.30 13.02
CA SER A 98 -0.68 8.77 13.96
C SER A 98 0.69 8.14 13.70
N PHE A 99 0.72 6.84 13.38
CA PHE A 99 1.95 6.17 12.98
C PHE A 99 2.53 6.78 11.71
N ALA A 100 1.69 7.02 10.68
CA ALA A 100 2.13 7.64 9.44
C ALA A 100 2.69 9.05 9.66
N VAL A 101 1.95 9.92 10.36
CA VAL A 101 2.35 11.29 10.65
C VAL A 101 3.65 11.34 11.45
N SER A 102 3.78 10.55 12.52
CA SER A 102 4.99 10.52 13.36
C SER A 102 6.24 10.02 12.63
N ASN A 103 6.06 9.27 11.54
CA ASN A 103 7.14 8.74 10.72
C ASN A 103 7.31 9.46 9.37
N ASN A 104 6.64 10.59 9.17
CA ASN A 104 6.66 11.37 7.93
C ASN A 104 6.26 10.54 6.69
N MET A 105 5.29 9.65 6.86
CA MET A 105 4.71 8.88 5.76
C MET A 105 3.50 9.62 5.18
N LEU A 106 3.34 9.54 3.86
CA LEU A 106 2.13 9.95 3.17
C LEU A 106 1.00 8.96 3.47
N LEU A 107 -0.09 9.43 4.09
CA LEU A 107 -1.26 8.61 4.39
C LEU A 107 -2.29 8.64 3.24
N ARG A 108 -2.63 7.48 2.68
CA ARG A 108 -3.77 7.30 1.78
C ARG A 108 -4.97 6.79 2.59
N GLY A 109 -6.07 7.53 2.57
CA GLY A 109 -7.34 7.05 3.12
C GLY A 109 -7.98 6.04 2.17
N HIS A 110 -8.36 4.88 2.71
CA HIS A 110 -8.94 3.78 1.94
C HIS A 110 -10.00 3.08 2.81
N THR A 111 -11.28 3.09 2.46
CA THR A 111 -11.95 3.75 1.31
C THR A 111 -13.33 4.22 1.75
N LEU A 112 -13.89 5.22 1.08
CA LEU A 112 -15.14 5.87 1.52
C LEU A 112 -16.40 5.17 1.01
N VAL A 113 -16.39 4.68 -0.24
CA VAL A 113 -17.54 4.01 -0.86
C VAL A 113 -17.08 2.73 -1.52
N TRP A 114 -17.47 1.60 -0.92
CA TRP A 114 -17.19 0.27 -1.43
C TRP A 114 -18.36 -0.68 -1.17
N HIS A 115 -18.54 -1.65 -2.06
CA HIS A 115 -19.61 -2.64 -1.95
C HIS A 115 -19.29 -3.75 -0.91
N SER A 116 -18.01 -3.92 -0.56
CA SER A 116 -17.54 -4.85 0.47
C SER A 116 -17.23 -4.12 1.77
N GLN A 117 -17.19 -4.85 2.88
CA GLN A 117 -16.99 -4.30 4.24
C GLN A 117 -17.89 -3.09 4.52
N LEU A 118 -19.14 -3.22 4.03
CA LEU A 118 -20.20 -2.25 4.18
C LEU A 118 -21.08 -2.66 5.38
N PRO A 119 -21.36 -1.76 6.34
CA PRO A 119 -22.20 -2.10 7.47
C PRO A 119 -23.58 -2.57 7.01
N ALA A 120 -24.13 -3.56 7.72
CA ALA A 120 -25.41 -4.16 7.34
C ALA A 120 -26.57 -3.14 7.29
N TRP A 121 -26.53 -2.09 8.11
CA TRP A 121 -27.58 -1.05 8.13
C TRP A 121 -27.65 -0.27 6.81
N VAL A 122 -26.50 0.01 6.17
CA VAL A 122 -26.43 0.74 4.90
C VAL A 122 -27.15 -0.04 3.78
N SER A 123 -26.96 -1.36 3.74
CA SER A 123 -27.57 -2.23 2.74
C SER A 123 -29.11 -2.29 2.82
N THR A 124 -29.71 -1.80 3.91
CA THR A 124 -31.17 -1.74 4.08
C THR A 124 -31.80 -0.42 3.65
N LEU A 125 -30.98 0.62 3.42
CA LEU A 125 -31.44 1.94 3.03
C LEU A 125 -31.80 1.99 1.54
N THR A 126 -32.70 2.92 1.20
CA THR A 126 -33.18 3.11 -0.17
C THR A 126 -33.29 4.59 -0.51
N GLY A 127 -33.17 4.94 -1.80
CA GLY A 127 -33.32 6.31 -2.30
C GLY A 127 -32.54 7.36 -1.49
N ASP A 128 -33.26 8.42 -1.07
CA ASP A 128 -32.68 9.57 -0.38
C ASP A 128 -32.02 9.20 0.96
N ASP A 129 -32.49 8.17 1.67
CA ASP A 129 -31.89 7.75 2.93
C ASP A 129 -30.47 7.21 2.70
N LEU A 130 -30.27 6.39 1.66
CA LEU A 130 -28.94 5.89 1.29
C LEU A 130 -28.05 7.03 0.80
N LEU A 131 -28.61 7.95 0.00
CA LEU A 131 -27.88 9.12 -0.49
C LEU A 131 -27.37 9.99 0.68
N ASN A 132 -28.23 10.26 1.65
CA ASN A 132 -27.89 11.05 2.83
C ASN A 132 -26.86 10.34 3.70
N ALA A 133 -27.00 9.03 3.91
CA ALA A 133 -26.02 8.23 4.64
C ALA A 133 -24.64 8.26 3.97
N MET A 134 -24.58 8.06 2.64
CA MET A 134 -23.34 8.14 1.87
C MET A 134 -22.67 9.51 1.98
N ASN A 135 -23.45 10.58 1.82
CA ASN A 135 -22.88 11.93 1.89
C ASN A 135 -22.41 12.28 3.32
N ASN A 136 -23.17 11.86 4.34
CA ASN A 136 -22.78 12.04 5.75
C ASN A 136 -21.51 11.26 6.08
N HIS A 137 -21.39 10.02 5.63
CA HIS A 137 -20.22 9.18 5.83
C HIS A 137 -18.97 9.81 5.23
N ILE A 138 -19.00 10.12 3.93
CA ILE A 138 -17.89 10.77 3.20
C ILE A 138 -17.46 12.04 3.93
N THR A 139 -18.41 12.91 4.26
CA THR A 139 -18.12 14.20 4.90
C THR A 139 -17.50 14.01 6.27
N THR A 140 -18.08 13.13 7.11
CA THR A 140 -17.65 12.95 8.50
C THR A 140 -16.25 12.32 8.56
N VAL A 141 -16.01 11.26 7.78
CA VAL A 141 -14.70 10.58 7.74
C VAL A 141 -13.61 11.51 7.20
N MET A 142 -13.85 12.16 6.06
CA MET A 142 -12.85 13.08 5.48
C MET A 142 -12.57 14.29 6.37
N THR A 143 -13.60 14.85 7.03
CA THR A 143 -13.42 15.97 7.96
C THR A 143 -12.58 15.56 9.16
N HIS A 144 -12.78 14.35 9.70
CA HIS A 144 -12.00 13.84 10.83
C HIS A 144 -10.51 13.68 10.48
N PHE A 145 -10.20 13.15 9.31
CA PHE A 145 -8.81 12.93 8.85
C PHE A 145 -8.21 14.09 8.05
N GLN A 146 -8.91 15.23 7.94
CA GLN A 146 -8.47 16.37 7.16
C GLN A 146 -7.08 16.84 7.60
N GLY A 147 -6.20 17.07 6.61
CA GLY A 147 -4.81 17.47 6.83
C GLY A 147 -3.86 16.36 7.25
N GLN A 148 -4.35 15.13 7.48
CA GLN A 148 -3.52 13.95 7.74
C GLN A 148 -3.39 13.06 6.50
N THR A 149 -4.45 12.96 5.69
CA THR A 149 -4.48 12.20 4.43
C THR A 149 -4.03 13.05 3.25
N PHE A 150 -3.10 12.56 2.42
CA PHE A 150 -2.76 13.24 1.17
C PHE A 150 -3.72 12.89 0.03
N ALA A 151 -4.29 11.68 0.06
CA ALA A 151 -5.21 11.16 -0.94
C ALA A 151 -6.29 10.29 -0.31
N TRP A 152 -7.44 10.21 -0.97
CA TRP A 152 -8.55 9.33 -0.64
C TRP A 152 -8.95 8.48 -1.84
N ASP A 153 -9.05 7.17 -1.63
CA ASP A 153 -9.84 6.30 -2.49
C ASP A 153 -11.31 6.58 -2.15
N VAL A 154 -11.99 7.35 -3.01
CA VAL A 154 -13.37 7.80 -2.78
C VAL A 154 -14.35 6.69 -3.13
N VAL A 155 -14.15 6.07 -4.29
CA VAL A 155 -14.93 4.91 -4.75
C VAL A 155 -13.94 3.79 -5.06
N ASN A 156 -14.20 2.60 -4.50
CA ASN A 156 -13.42 1.40 -4.73
C ASN A 156 -14.26 0.35 -5.48
N GLU A 157 -13.67 -0.28 -6.50
CA GLU A 157 -14.22 -1.46 -7.20
C GLU A 157 -15.65 -1.27 -7.72
N ALA A 158 -15.81 -0.25 -8.56
CA ALA A 158 -17.12 0.12 -9.10
C ALA A 158 -17.52 -0.71 -10.33
N PHE A 159 -16.60 -1.47 -10.93
CA PHE A 159 -16.80 -2.13 -12.23
C PHE A 159 -16.66 -3.65 -12.13
N ASN A 160 -17.43 -4.37 -12.95
CA ASN A 160 -17.21 -5.78 -13.28
C ASN A 160 -16.13 -5.90 -14.36
N ASP A 161 -15.58 -7.10 -14.56
CA ASP A 161 -14.53 -7.36 -15.57
C ASP A 161 -14.96 -7.07 -17.02
N ASP A 162 -16.27 -7.06 -17.32
CA ASP A 162 -16.81 -6.72 -18.63
C ASP A 162 -17.00 -5.21 -18.86
N GLY A 163 -16.61 -4.36 -17.90
CA GLY A 163 -16.74 -2.91 -17.95
C GLY A 163 -18.11 -2.37 -17.52
N THR A 164 -19.09 -3.23 -17.22
CA THR A 164 -20.34 -2.78 -16.60
C THR A 164 -20.12 -2.38 -15.14
N LEU A 165 -21.01 -1.55 -14.57
CA LEU A 165 -20.93 -1.24 -13.14
C LEU A 165 -21.30 -2.47 -12.29
N GLY A 166 -20.51 -2.70 -11.24
CA GLY A 166 -20.69 -3.77 -10.26
C GLY A 166 -21.96 -3.59 -9.45
N THR A 167 -22.60 -4.70 -9.08
CA THR A 167 -23.81 -4.66 -8.26
C THR A 167 -23.49 -4.17 -6.86
N SER A 168 -24.11 -3.08 -6.43
CA SER A 168 -23.99 -2.53 -5.08
C SER A 168 -25.31 -1.90 -4.64
N PRO A 169 -25.54 -1.70 -3.32
CA PRO A 169 -26.68 -0.91 -2.85
C PRO A 169 -26.71 0.49 -3.49
N PHE A 170 -25.54 1.12 -3.66
CA PHE A 170 -25.40 2.43 -4.29
C PHE A 170 -25.89 2.43 -5.74
N LEU A 171 -25.41 1.50 -6.57
CA LEU A 171 -25.86 1.41 -7.97
C LEU A 171 -27.37 1.09 -8.05
N THR A 172 -27.84 0.18 -7.21
CA THR A 172 -29.23 -0.28 -7.22
C THR A 172 -30.21 0.83 -6.84
N GLN A 173 -29.88 1.64 -5.85
CA GLN A 173 -30.79 2.64 -5.28
C GLN A 173 -30.57 4.05 -5.84
N LEU A 174 -29.34 4.40 -6.23
CA LEU A 174 -28.97 5.74 -6.67
C LEU A 174 -28.65 5.82 -8.16
N GLY A 175 -28.52 4.68 -8.85
CA GLY A 175 -28.06 4.61 -10.24
C GLY A 175 -26.60 5.01 -10.39
N SER A 176 -26.07 5.03 -11.62
CA SER A 176 -24.64 5.28 -11.90
C SER A 176 -24.13 6.65 -11.42
N GLY A 177 -25.03 7.63 -11.23
CA GLY A 177 -24.70 8.97 -10.72
C GLY A 177 -24.15 8.99 -9.29
N TYR A 178 -24.19 7.88 -8.55
CA TYR A 178 -23.61 7.79 -7.20
C TYR A 178 -22.10 8.08 -7.19
N ILE A 179 -21.37 7.72 -8.26
CA ILE A 179 -19.92 7.94 -8.36
C ILE A 179 -19.64 9.44 -8.39
N GLU A 180 -20.25 10.18 -9.31
CA GLU A 180 -20.09 11.64 -9.40
C GLU A 180 -20.54 12.34 -8.11
N THR A 181 -21.62 11.85 -7.50
CA THR A 181 -22.11 12.37 -6.22
C THR A 181 -21.09 12.16 -5.09
N ALA A 182 -20.50 10.97 -4.99
CA ALA A 182 -19.48 10.68 -3.97
C ALA A 182 -18.26 11.59 -4.13
N PHE A 183 -17.77 11.77 -5.36
CA PHE A 183 -16.65 12.67 -5.63
C PHE A 183 -16.99 14.14 -5.40
N THR A 184 -18.22 14.57 -5.72
CA THR A 184 -18.70 15.93 -5.41
C THR A 184 -18.70 16.20 -3.91
N THR A 185 -19.23 15.25 -3.13
CA THR A 185 -19.24 15.34 -1.67
C THR A 185 -17.83 15.34 -1.10
N ALA A 186 -16.96 14.43 -1.57
CA ALA A 186 -15.58 14.35 -1.14
C ALA A 186 -14.78 15.64 -1.43
N ARG A 187 -14.97 16.22 -2.62
CA ARG A 187 -14.33 17.50 -2.99
C ARG A 187 -14.79 18.65 -2.12
N ALA A 188 -16.06 18.66 -1.71
CA ALA A 188 -16.60 19.67 -0.81
C ALA A 188 -16.09 19.50 0.64
N ALA A 189 -15.91 18.25 1.09
CA ALA A 189 -15.44 17.94 2.44
C ALA A 189 -13.96 18.31 2.65
N ASP A 190 -13.08 17.96 1.70
CA ASP A 190 -11.68 18.37 1.72
C ASP A 190 -11.19 18.71 0.30
N PRO A 191 -11.13 20.01 -0.07
CA PRO A 191 -10.63 20.41 -1.38
C PRO A 191 -9.11 20.23 -1.54
N THR A 192 -8.38 19.96 -0.47
CA THR A 192 -6.90 19.85 -0.48
C THR A 192 -6.41 18.41 -0.70
N ALA A 193 -7.20 17.41 -0.29
CA ALA A 193 -6.90 16.01 -0.54
C ALA A 193 -7.01 15.67 -2.03
N LYS A 194 -6.16 14.75 -2.49
CA LYS A 194 -6.26 14.18 -3.83
C LYS A 194 -7.33 13.09 -3.87
N LEU A 195 -8.27 13.19 -4.79
CA LEU A 195 -9.39 12.23 -4.89
C LEU A 195 -9.10 11.19 -5.97
N TYR A 196 -9.15 9.92 -5.57
CA TYR A 196 -8.87 8.75 -6.40
C TYR A 196 -10.10 7.87 -6.55
N ILE A 197 -10.23 7.26 -7.73
CA ILE A 197 -10.98 6.01 -7.92
C ILE A 197 -9.97 4.86 -7.94
N ASN A 198 -10.28 3.75 -7.30
CA ASN A 198 -9.36 2.61 -7.15
C ASN A 198 -10.04 1.30 -7.57
N ASP A 199 -9.34 0.47 -8.34
CA ASP A 199 -9.91 -0.81 -8.83
C ASP A 199 -8.81 -1.82 -9.20
N PHE A 200 -9.16 -3.11 -9.23
CA PHE A 200 -8.32 -4.21 -9.72
C PHE A 200 -8.72 -4.66 -11.12
N ASN A 201 -7.88 -5.46 -11.78
CA ASN A 201 -8.06 -5.94 -13.17
C ASN A 201 -8.18 -4.80 -14.20
N THR A 202 -7.78 -3.58 -13.83
CA THR A 202 -7.79 -2.42 -14.72
C THR A 202 -6.38 -2.05 -15.20
N GLU A 203 -5.38 -2.86 -14.85
CA GLU A 203 -3.97 -2.62 -15.12
C GLU A 203 -3.61 -2.78 -16.61
N GLY A 204 -4.23 -3.76 -17.29
CA GLY A 204 -4.10 -3.94 -18.74
C GLY A 204 -5.17 -3.19 -19.55
N ILE A 205 -4.99 -3.10 -20.87
CA ILE A 205 -5.99 -2.52 -21.78
C ILE A 205 -7.10 -3.54 -22.03
N ASN A 206 -8.27 -3.31 -21.43
CA ASN A 206 -9.41 -4.21 -21.49
C ASN A 206 -10.73 -3.45 -21.27
N ALA A 207 -11.86 -4.16 -21.32
CA ALA A 207 -13.18 -3.54 -21.17
C ALA A 207 -13.38 -2.81 -19.84
N LYS A 208 -12.81 -3.33 -18.74
CA LYS A 208 -12.89 -2.71 -17.41
C LYS A 208 -12.08 -1.43 -17.34
N SER A 209 -10.84 -1.43 -17.84
CA SER A 209 -10.01 -0.21 -17.88
C SER A 209 -10.54 0.84 -18.88
N ASP A 210 -11.21 0.42 -19.96
CA ASP A 210 -11.89 1.33 -20.88
C ASP A 210 -13.06 2.07 -20.20
N ALA A 211 -13.92 1.34 -19.48
CA ALA A 211 -15.04 1.92 -18.73
C ALA A 211 -14.58 2.83 -17.58
N LEU A 212 -13.50 2.42 -16.88
CA LEU A 212 -12.87 3.25 -15.86
C LEU A 212 -12.32 4.54 -16.46
N LEU A 213 -11.65 4.48 -17.62
CA LEU A 213 -11.09 5.65 -18.29
C LEU A 213 -12.18 6.65 -18.72
N GLU A 214 -13.31 6.17 -19.24
CA GLU A 214 -14.46 7.03 -19.58
C GLU A 214 -15.00 7.77 -18.33
N THR A 215 -15.13 7.04 -17.22
CA THR A 215 -15.58 7.62 -15.94
C THR A 215 -14.60 8.67 -15.43
N VAL A 216 -13.29 8.38 -15.50
CA VAL A 216 -12.22 9.31 -15.11
C VAL A 216 -12.25 10.57 -15.96
N GLN A 217 -12.42 10.46 -17.27
CA GLN A 217 -12.52 11.61 -18.18
C GLN A 217 -13.74 12.48 -17.84
N SER A 218 -14.88 11.87 -17.54
CA SER A 218 -16.09 12.58 -17.12
C SER A 218 -15.88 13.34 -15.79
N LEU A 219 -15.38 12.66 -14.76
CA LEU A 219 -15.08 13.29 -13.46
C LEU A 219 -14.01 14.37 -13.59
N LYS A 220 -13.04 14.19 -14.49
CA LYS A 220 -11.97 15.17 -14.71
C LYS A 220 -12.49 16.43 -15.38
N ALA A 221 -13.41 16.30 -16.34
CA ALA A 221 -14.06 17.45 -16.97
C ALA A 221 -14.82 18.33 -15.97
N SER A 222 -15.34 17.74 -14.89
CA SER A 222 -15.99 18.44 -13.76
C SER A 222 -15.03 18.84 -12.63
N ASN A 223 -13.72 18.63 -12.78
CA ASN A 223 -12.70 18.89 -11.75
C ASN A 223 -12.96 18.14 -10.41
N LEU A 224 -13.54 16.94 -10.50
CA LEU A 224 -13.89 16.13 -9.35
C LEU A 224 -12.81 15.12 -8.96
N ILE A 225 -12.01 14.65 -9.92
CA ILE A 225 -10.98 13.63 -9.71
C ILE A 225 -9.55 14.15 -9.93
N ASP A 226 -8.61 13.65 -9.13
CA ASP A 226 -7.18 13.94 -9.25
C ASP A 226 -6.36 12.75 -9.74
N GLY A 227 -6.75 11.52 -9.40
CA GLY A 227 -5.94 10.35 -9.69
C GLY A 227 -6.71 9.03 -9.83
N VAL A 228 -6.00 8.00 -10.30
CA VAL A 228 -6.50 6.62 -10.40
C VAL A 228 -5.53 5.67 -9.70
N GLY A 229 -6.09 4.82 -8.86
CA GLY A 229 -5.38 3.75 -8.19
C GLY A 229 -5.55 2.44 -8.94
N PHE A 230 -4.43 1.77 -9.21
CA PHE A 230 -4.38 0.44 -9.79
C PHE A 230 -3.95 -0.53 -8.70
N GLN A 231 -4.89 -1.34 -8.21
CA GLN A 231 -4.63 -2.24 -7.07
C GLN A 231 -3.42 -3.13 -7.35
N SER A 232 -3.31 -3.69 -8.55
CA SER A 232 -2.15 -4.48 -8.99
C SER A 232 -1.93 -5.77 -8.18
N HIS A 233 -3.03 -6.46 -7.86
CA HIS A 233 -3.01 -7.82 -7.32
C HIS A 233 -2.76 -8.84 -8.44
N PHE A 234 -1.52 -9.26 -8.62
CA PHE A 234 -1.12 -10.11 -9.73
C PHE A 234 -0.87 -11.57 -9.33
N ILE A 235 -0.76 -12.42 -10.35
CA ILE A 235 -0.20 -13.76 -10.28
C ILE A 235 1.16 -13.72 -10.96
N VAL A 236 2.13 -14.45 -10.41
CA VAL A 236 3.47 -14.59 -11.00
C VAL A 236 3.40 -15.04 -12.46
N GLY A 237 4.06 -14.29 -13.34
CA GLY A 237 4.07 -14.51 -14.80
C GLY A 237 2.84 -13.98 -15.55
N GLU A 238 1.90 -13.34 -14.86
CA GLU A 238 0.63 -12.87 -15.45
C GLU A 238 0.44 -11.35 -15.38
N VAL A 239 1.51 -10.58 -15.14
CA VAL A 239 1.43 -9.11 -15.19
C VAL A 239 1.14 -8.66 -16.64
N PRO A 240 0.12 -7.81 -16.87
CA PRO A 240 -0.24 -7.34 -18.21
C PRO A 240 0.93 -6.61 -18.88
N GLN A 241 1.31 -7.05 -20.08
CA GLN A 241 2.46 -6.49 -20.81
C GLN A 241 2.24 -5.05 -21.29
N ASP A 242 0.98 -4.62 -21.37
CA ASP A 242 0.55 -3.29 -21.72
C ASP A 242 0.33 -2.37 -20.49
N LEU A 243 0.73 -2.80 -19.28
CA LEU A 243 0.61 -2.01 -18.05
C LEU A 243 1.11 -0.57 -18.21
N GLN A 244 2.35 -0.37 -18.68
CA GLN A 244 2.90 0.98 -18.85
C GLN A 244 2.06 1.81 -19.84
N GLN A 245 1.65 1.20 -20.96
CA GLN A 245 0.83 1.87 -21.96
C GLN A 245 -0.52 2.30 -21.35
N ASN A 246 -1.11 1.43 -20.54
CA ASN A 246 -2.38 1.71 -19.91
C ASN A 246 -2.27 2.79 -18.82
N LEU A 247 -1.27 2.74 -17.95
CA LEU A 247 -0.96 3.83 -17.01
C LEU A 247 -0.82 5.17 -17.74
N GLN A 248 -0.16 5.18 -18.90
CA GLN A 248 -0.02 6.38 -19.72
C GLN A 248 -1.35 6.91 -20.26
N ARG A 249 -2.31 6.04 -20.64
CA ARG A 249 -3.65 6.47 -21.10
C ARG A 249 -4.38 7.30 -20.05
N PHE A 250 -4.30 6.90 -18.78
CA PHE A 250 -4.89 7.65 -17.67
C PHE A 250 -4.11 8.93 -17.36
N ALA A 251 -2.78 8.88 -17.40
CA ALA A 251 -1.94 10.08 -17.27
C ALA A 251 -2.25 11.14 -18.36
N ASP A 252 -2.49 10.69 -19.59
CA ASP A 252 -2.87 11.54 -20.74
C ASP A 252 -4.27 12.14 -20.59
N ALA A 253 -5.16 11.50 -19.83
CA ALA A 253 -6.44 12.07 -19.41
C ALA A 253 -6.30 13.16 -18.33
N GLY A 254 -5.08 13.47 -17.88
CA GLY A 254 -4.76 14.60 -17.00
C GLY A 254 -4.87 14.32 -15.51
N VAL A 255 -4.93 13.04 -15.12
CA VAL A 255 -4.93 12.58 -13.73
C VAL A 255 -3.61 11.93 -13.35
N ASP A 256 -3.30 11.89 -12.06
CA ASP A 256 -2.16 11.14 -11.56
C ASP A 256 -2.48 9.64 -11.50
N VAL A 257 -1.48 8.77 -11.57
CA VAL A 257 -1.66 7.32 -11.41
C VAL A 257 -0.85 6.82 -10.22
N ALA A 258 -1.35 5.81 -9.53
CA ALA A 258 -0.66 5.17 -8.42
C ALA A 258 -0.86 3.65 -8.48
N ILE A 259 0.19 2.90 -8.16
CA ILE A 259 0.06 1.48 -7.85
C ILE A 259 -0.28 1.39 -6.36
N THR A 260 -1.44 0.85 -6.01
CA THR A 260 -2.03 1.06 -4.68
C THR A 260 -1.98 -0.15 -3.75
N GLU A 261 -1.96 -1.37 -4.27
CA GLU A 261 -2.14 -2.61 -3.50
C GLU A 261 -1.25 -3.76 -4.02
N LEU A 262 -0.02 -3.44 -4.46
CA LEU A 262 0.83 -4.38 -5.17
C LEU A 262 1.18 -5.62 -4.34
N ASP A 263 0.76 -6.77 -4.85
CA ASP A 263 1.25 -8.09 -4.48
C ASP A 263 1.27 -9.00 -5.71
N ILE A 264 2.18 -9.99 -5.73
CA ILE A 264 2.33 -10.90 -6.87
C ILE A 264 2.36 -12.32 -6.34
N ARG A 265 1.19 -12.94 -6.19
CA ARG A 265 1.08 -14.26 -5.55
C ARG A 265 1.58 -15.40 -6.43
N MET A 266 1.87 -16.52 -5.78
CA MET A 266 2.20 -17.78 -6.43
C MET A 266 1.66 -18.99 -5.66
N THR A 267 1.60 -20.14 -6.32
CA THR A 267 1.35 -21.42 -5.66
C THR A 267 2.46 -21.73 -4.66
N VAL A 268 2.09 -22.12 -3.43
CA VAL A 268 3.03 -22.49 -2.36
C VAL A 268 3.11 -24.02 -2.16
N PRO A 269 4.27 -24.58 -1.74
CA PRO A 269 5.52 -23.89 -1.39
C PRO A 269 6.20 -23.22 -2.60
N ALA A 270 6.73 -22.02 -2.39
CA ALA A 270 7.38 -21.24 -3.44
C ALA A 270 8.59 -22.00 -4.01
N SER A 271 8.67 -22.10 -5.34
CA SER A 271 9.85 -22.61 -6.03
C SER A 271 10.83 -21.47 -6.31
N GLU A 272 12.13 -21.78 -6.39
CA GLU A 272 13.15 -20.80 -6.79
C GLU A 272 12.81 -20.14 -8.13
N ALA A 273 12.30 -20.92 -9.09
CA ALA A 273 11.88 -20.39 -10.39
C ALA A 273 10.76 -19.36 -10.27
N ASN A 274 9.75 -19.60 -9.42
CA ASN A 274 8.68 -18.64 -9.19
C ASN A 274 9.15 -17.41 -8.44
N LEU A 275 10.09 -17.53 -7.48
CA LEU A 275 10.68 -16.38 -6.78
C LEU A 275 11.47 -15.47 -7.75
N GLN A 276 12.19 -16.05 -8.72
CA GLN A 276 12.90 -15.28 -9.72
C GLN A 276 11.96 -14.65 -10.76
N GLN A 277 10.88 -15.35 -11.15
CA GLN A 277 9.85 -14.76 -12.00
C GLN A 277 9.14 -13.61 -11.29
N GLN A 278 8.77 -13.79 -10.02
CA GLN A 278 8.19 -12.74 -9.19
C GLN A 278 9.12 -11.51 -9.12
N ALA A 279 10.42 -11.71 -8.97
CA ALA A 279 11.39 -10.61 -8.97
C ALA A 279 11.40 -9.83 -10.30
N THR A 280 11.29 -10.55 -11.41
CA THR A 280 11.15 -9.96 -12.75
C THR A 280 9.86 -9.16 -12.87
N ASP A 281 8.75 -9.71 -12.37
CA ASP A 281 7.42 -9.08 -12.43
C ASP A 281 7.35 -7.82 -11.57
N TYR A 282 7.90 -7.85 -10.34
CA TYR A 282 8.02 -6.67 -9.50
C TYR A 282 8.82 -5.58 -10.22
N ALA A 283 10.01 -5.89 -10.75
CA ALA A 283 10.81 -4.92 -11.49
C ALA A 283 10.06 -4.35 -12.70
N PHE A 284 9.29 -5.17 -13.42
CA PHE A 284 8.46 -4.72 -14.54
C PHE A 284 7.41 -3.68 -14.08
N VAL A 285 6.67 -3.96 -13.01
CA VAL A 285 5.66 -3.02 -12.45
C VAL A 285 6.32 -1.71 -11.99
N ILE A 286 7.45 -1.79 -11.27
CA ILE A 286 8.20 -0.60 -10.83
C ILE A 286 8.61 0.26 -12.04
N ASN A 287 9.21 -0.36 -13.06
CA ASN A 287 9.65 0.35 -14.26
C ASN A 287 8.49 0.96 -15.05
N ALA A 288 7.35 0.28 -15.13
CA ALA A 288 6.14 0.81 -15.77
C ALA A 288 5.64 2.10 -15.08
N CYS A 289 5.61 2.12 -13.75
CA CYS A 289 5.30 3.34 -13.00
C CYS A 289 6.34 4.43 -13.24
N GLN A 290 7.64 4.12 -13.16
CA GLN A 290 8.70 5.13 -13.32
C GLN A 290 8.71 5.79 -14.71
N ALA A 291 8.35 5.03 -15.74
CA ALA A 291 8.24 5.51 -17.12
C ALA A 291 7.07 6.49 -17.33
N VAL A 292 6.10 6.54 -16.41
CA VAL A 292 4.98 7.48 -16.46
C VAL A 292 5.24 8.64 -15.49
N SER A 293 5.42 9.85 -16.02
CA SER A 293 5.79 11.03 -15.21
C SER A 293 4.76 11.38 -14.13
N ARG A 294 3.48 11.07 -14.39
CA ARG A 294 2.36 11.24 -13.45
C ARG A 294 2.13 10.04 -12.52
N CYS A 295 2.97 9.00 -12.57
CA CYS A 295 2.95 7.97 -11.55
C CYS A 295 3.60 8.49 -10.27
N VAL A 296 2.81 8.63 -9.20
CA VAL A 296 3.24 9.33 -7.98
C VAL A 296 3.85 8.41 -6.92
N GLY A 297 3.59 7.11 -7.00
CA GLY A 297 4.13 6.14 -6.05
C GLY A 297 3.50 4.76 -6.16
N ILE A 298 4.02 3.88 -5.30
CA ILE A 298 3.72 2.45 -5.29
C ILE A 298 3.48 2.06 -3.84
N THR A 299 2.43 1.29 -3.56
CA THR A 299 2.15 0.70 -2.25
C THR A 299 2.03 -0.80 -2.39
N THR A 300 2.70 -1.58 -1.53
CA THR A 300 2.49 -3.04 -1.42
C THR A 300 1.35 -3.35 -0.45
N TRP A 301 0.54 -4.38 -0.72
CA TRP A 301 -0.59 -4.75 0.16
C TRP A 301 -0.15 -5.63 1.34
N GLY A 302 0.74 -5.08 2.15
CA GLY A 302 1.33 -5.70 3.34
C GLY A 302 2.85 -5.54 3.39
N ILE A 303 3.47 -6.14 4.41
CA ILE A 303 4.93 -6.15 4.61
C ILE A 303 5.49 -7.58 4.54
N PRO A 304 5.42 -8.44 5.58
CA PRO A 304 5.84 -9.84 5.46
C PRO A 304 4.70 -10.74 4.96
N ASP A 305 5.07 -11.82 4.29
CA ASP A 305 4.13 -12.82 3.74
C ASP A 305 3.17 -13.41 4.81
N ILE A 306 3.61 -13.51 6.07
CA ILE A 306 2.80 -14.07 7.17
C ILE A 306 1.51 -13.29 7.47
N TYR A 307 1.47 -12.01 7.10
CA TYR A 307 0.28 -11.14 7.27
C TYR A 307 -0.43 -10.83 5.96
N SER A 308 -0.02 -11.43 4.84
CA SER A 308 -0.71 -11.25 3.57
C SER A 308 -2.14 -11.81 3.65
N TRP A 309 -3.09 -11.09 3.04
CA TRP A 309 -4.47 -11.55 2.85
C TRP A 309 -4.58 -12.77 1.92
N VAL A 310 -3.60 -12.96 1.03
CA VAL A 310 -3.63 -13.93 -0.07
C VAL A 310 -3.92 -15.36 0.39
N PRO A 311 -3.24 -15.94 1.41
CA PRO A 311 -3.51 -17.31 1.84
C PRO A 311 -4.92 -17.51 2.42
N GLY A 312 -5.51 -16.45 2.98
CA GLY A 312 -6.87 -16.46 3.52
C GLY A 312 -7.94 -16.50 2.42
N THR A 313 -7.69 -15.82 1.30
CA THR A 313 -8.63 -15.76 0.16
C THR A 313 -8.41 -16.86 -0.85
N PHE A 314 -7.16 -17.23 -1.12
CA PHE A 314 -6.76 -18.17 -2.17
C PHE A 314 -5.98 -19.34 -1.57
N PRO A 315 -6.67 -20.42 -1.14
CA PRO A 315 -6.01 -21.58 -0.55
C PRO A 315 -4.92 -22.16 -1.44
N GLY A 316 -3.72 -22.36 -0.89
CA GLY A 316 -2.55 -22.85 -1.62
C GLY A 316 -1.80 -21.79 -2.43
N GLN A 317 -2.20 -20.52 -2.34
CA GLN A 317 -1.45 -19.37 -2.84
C GLN A 317 -0.83 -18.58 -1.67
N GLY A 318 0.24 -17.86 -1.95
CA GLY A 318 0.92 -17.02 -0.97
C GLY A 318 2.24 -16.49 -1.53
N ALA A 319 3.20 -16.25 -0.63
CA ALA A 319 4.51 -15.73 -0.95
C ALA A 319 4.46 -14.51 -1.87
N ALA A 320 3.54 -13.58 -1.63
CA ALA A 320 3.14 -12.54 -2.57
C ALA A 320 3.89 -11.22 -2.41
N LEU A 321 4.53 -10.98 -1.25
CA LEU A 321 5.13 -9.70 -0.88
C LEU A 321 6.66 -9.70 -1.06
N LEU A 322 7.32 -8.61 -0.66
CA LEU A 322 8.78 -8.44 -0.79
C LEU A 322 9.60 -9.16 0.30
N PHE A 323 8.96 -9.50 1.42
CA PHE A 323 9.58 -10.12 2.59
C PHE A 323 8.88 -11.43 2.94
N ASP A 324 9.64 -12.45 3.32
CA ASP A 324 9.10 -13.73 3.77
C ASP A 324 8.47 -13.64 5.18
N ASP A 325 7.96 -14.77 5.69
CA ASP A 325 7.33 -14.86 7.01
C ASP A 325 8.22 -14.44 8.19
N ASN A 326 9.54 -14.34 7.99
CA ASN A 326 10.52 -13.96 9.00
C ASN A 326 11.22 -12.63 8.66
N TYR A 327 10.59 -11.80 7.81
CA TYR A 327 11.12 -10.52 7.35
C TYR A 327 12.43 -10.62 6.52
N ASN A 328 12.81 -11.79 6.03
CA ASN A 328 13.95 -11.87 5.13
C ASN A 328 13.57 -11.33 3.74
N GLU A 329 14.49 -10.58 3.15
CA GLU A 329 14.37 -10.07 1.79
C GLU A 329 14.26 -11.23 0.80
N LYS A 330 13.21 -11.23 -0.03
CA LYS A 330 13.08 -12.14 -1.17
C LYS A 330 13.83 -11.57 -2.38
N PRO A 331 14.10 -12.37 -3.44
CA PRO A 331 14.69 -11.86 -4.67
C PRO A 331 13.97 -10.62 -5.23
N ALA A 332 12.63 -10.57 -5.08
CA ALA A 332 11.81 -9.43 -5.45
C ALA A 332 12.22 -8.11 -4.80
N PHE A 333 12.64 -8.11 -3.53
CA PHE A 333 13.11 -6.90 -2.85
C PHE A 333 14.33 -6.29 -3.57
N SER A 334 15.33 -7.13 -3.88
CA SER A 334 16.55 -6.67 -4.57
C SER A 334 16.22 -6.12 -5.95
N SER A 335 15.37 -6.81 -6.72
CA SER A 335 14.94 -6.34 -8.04
C SER A 335 14.10 -5.06 -7.98
N THR A 336 13.29 -4.86 -6.94
CA THR A 336 12.59 -3.60 -6.69
C THR A 336 13.57 -2.47 -6.41
N ILE A 337 14.58 -2.67 -5.55
CA ILE A 337 15.61 -1.66 -5.26
C ILE A 337 16.37 -1.27 -6.54
N ASP A 338 16.79 -2.27 -7.33
CA ASP A 338 17.51 -2.03 -8.59
C ASP A 338 16.64 -1.25 -9.58
N ALA A 339 15.35 -1.61 -9.72
CA ALA A 339 14.42 -0.91 -10.59
C ALA A 339 14.25 0.55 -10.15
N LEU A 340 13.97 0.81 -8.87
CA LEU A 340 13.78 2.16 -8.32
C LEU A 340 15.02 3.07 -8.45
N SER A 341 16.22 2.48 -8.53
CA SER A 341 17.48 3.22 -8.56
C SER A 341 17.95 3.61 -9.97
N ASN A 342 17.20 3.24 -11.02
CA ASN A 342 17.51 3.54 -12.44
C ASN A 342 16.77 4.78 -12.95
#